data_AF-A0A8C3D9J6-F1
#
_entry.id   AF-A0A8C3D9J6-F1
#
_cell.length_a   1.000
_cell.length_b   1.000
_cell.length_c   1.000
_cell.angle_alpha   90.00
_cell.angle_beta   90.00
_cell.angle_gamma   90.00
#
_symmetry.space_group_name_H-M   'P 1'
#
loop_
_entity.id
_entity.type
_entity.pdbx_description
1 polymer ?
#
loop_
_entity_poly.entity_id
_entity_poly.type
_entity_poly.pdbx_seq_one_letter_code
_entity_poly.pdbx_strand_id
1 'polypeptide(L)'
;APALPPAALAPMALLGLLVLLGLAGPAGALGSSSNATSLTKSGPGVPSGTWPGIVSIQATLENGTWHMCSGALIHPQWVLTVAHCFFRPGDISRWEVVIGATDLTQPGPEVELRHIRRLLVHQHYVATAARNNIALLELAQPVECSDYIQLACVPDSSLAVPELKTCYIAGWRAAPGSGQSPGPRLALQEAKVRLMDAQLCNSSRWYGGALHPQDLCAGYPRGGIDTCQVRAWAQGHRDPRAPNTAPSNPQTQHRDP
;
A
#
# COMPACT_ATOMS: atom_id res chain seq x y z
N ALA A 1 4.15 -2.64 -46.43
CA ALA A 1 3.82 -3.44 -45.24
C ALA A 1 4.83 -3.13 -44.14
N PRO A 2 4.49 -2.29 -43.15
CA PRO A 2 5.36 -2.05 -42.01
C PRO A 2 5.00 -3.01 -40.88
N ALA A 3 6.02 -3.64 -40.31
CA ALA A 3 5.93 -4.51 -39.16
C ALA A 3 5.52 -3.71 -37.91
N LEU A 4 4.56 -4.25 -37.15
CA LEU A 4 4.20 -3.79 -35.81
C LEU A 4 5.35 -4.08 -34.83
N PRO A 5 5.73 -3.15 -33.94
CA PRO A 5 6.65 -3.46 -32.86
C PRO A 5 5.95 -4.28 -31.75
N PRO A 6 6.70 -5.12 -31.01
CA PRO A 6 6.16 -5.97 -29.97
C PRO A 6 5.60 -5.12 -28.83
N ALA A 7 4.42 -5.51 -28.34
CA ALA A 7 3.80 -4.93 -27.16
C ALA A 7 4.78 -4.93 -25.99
N ALA A 8 5.08 -3.74 -25.47
CA ALA A 8 5.86 -3.54 -24.27
C ALA A 8 5.13 -4.21 -23.09
N LEU A 9 5.62 -5.38 -22.68
CA LEU A 9 5.37 -5.93 -21.35
C LEU A 9 6.07 -5.02 -20.34
N ALA A 10 5.34 -4.04 -19.80
CA ALA A 10 5.76 -3.34 -18.61
C ALA A 10 5.61 -4.31 -17.42
N PRO A 11 6.68 -4.63 -16.66
CA PRO A 11 6.51 -5.38 -15.43
C PRO A 11 5.93 -4.43 -14.39
N MET A 12 4.64 -4.59 -14.08
CA MET A 12 3.99 -4.02 -12.90
C MET A 12 4.54 -4.74 -11.66
N ALA A 13 5.77 -4.40 -11.25
CA ALA A 13 6.34 -4.87 -9.99
C ALA A 13 5.90 -3.94 -8.85
N LEU A 14 4.69 -4.19 -8.32
CA LEU A 14 4.23 -3.60 -7.06
C LEU A 14 4.51 -4.61 -5.93
N LEU A 15 5.75 -4.65 -5.43
CA LEU A 15 6.06 -5.37 -4.21
C LEU A 15 5.73 -4.47 -3.01
N GLY A 16 4.54 -4.69 -2.45
CA GLY A 16 4.18 -4.20 -1.12
C GLY A 16 5.06 -4.89 -0.07
N LEU A 17 5.71 -4.09 0.78
CA LEU A 17 6.45 -4.59 1.93
C LEU A 17 5.44 -5.25 2.89
N LEU A 18 5.42 -6.59 2.94
CA LEU A 18 4.76 -7.32 4.02
C LEU A 18 5.63 -7.21 5.27
N VAL A 19 5.36 -6.20 6.08
CA VAL A 19 5.88 -6.18 7.46
C VAL A 19 4.97 -7.10 8.26
N LEU A 20 5.53 -8.25 8.67
CA LEU A 20 4.85 -9.18 9.55
C LEU A 20 4.76 -8.57 10.95
N LEU A 21 3.72 -7.77 11.18
CA LEU A 21 3.34 -7.34 12.52
C LEU A 21 2.66 -8.53 13.21
N GLY A 22 3.48 -9.34 13.90
CA GLY A 22 3.01 -10.35 14.83
C GLY A 22 2.50 -9.68 16.10
N LEU A 23 1.18 -9.71 16.32
CA LEU A 23 0.59 -9.30 17.59
C LEU A 23 0.97 -10.32 18.67
N ALA A 24 1.80 -9.92 19.63
CA ALA A 24 1.91 -10.58 20.93
C ALA A 24 1.25 -9.68 21.98
N GLY A 25 -0.06 -9.85 22.14
CA GLY A 25 -0.84 -9.28 23.26
C GLY A 25 -1.38 -10.38 24.17
N PRO A 26 -1.62 -10.11 25.47
CA PRO A 26 -1.98 -11.13 26.45
C PRO A 26 -3.35 -11.75 26.13
N ALA A 27 -3.48 -13.04 26.44
CA ALA A 27 -4.66 -13.84 26.18
C ALA A 27 -5.94 -13.25 26.81
N GLY A 28 -6.95 -12.99 25.97
CA GLY A 28 -8.28 -12.61 26.43
C GLY A 28 -9.27 -12.38 25.29
N ALA A 29 -10.33 -13.19 25.27
CA ALA A 29 -11.56 -13.12 24.47
C ALA A 29 -11.50 -13.55 22.98
N LEU A 30 -11.92 -14.80 22.76
CA LEU A 30 -12.45 -15.32 21.50
C LEU A 30 -13.73 -14.55 21.11
N GLY A 31 -13.71 -13.90 19.96
CA GLY A 31 -14.89 -13.39 19.27
C GLY A 31 -14.71 -13.58 17.77
N SER A 32 -15.29 -14.66 17.23
CA SER A 32 -15.26 -14.95 15.80
C SER A 32 -16.24 -14.03 15.06
N SER A 33 -15.71 -13.06 14.33
CA SER A 33 -16.45 -12.25 13.36
C SER A 33 -15.63 -12.23 12.07
N SER A 34 -15.97 -13.13 11.14
CA SER A 34 -15.36 -13.20 9.82
C SER A 34 -15.98 -12.14 8.90
N ASN A 35 -15.67 -10.87 9.15
CA ASN A 35 -15.85 -9.82 8.15
C ASN A 35 -14.47 -9.43 7.62
N ALA A 36 -14.08 -10.04 6.50
CA ALA A 36 -12.90 -9.59 5.76
C ALA A 36 -13.21 -8.21 5.19
N THR A 37 -12.70 -7.15 5.82
CA THR A 37 -12.63 -5.81 5.25
C THR A 37 -11.75 -5.89 4.00
N SER A 38 -12.39 -5.76 2.84
CA SER A 38 -11.70 -5.78 1.56
C SER A 38 -11.14 -4.40 1.24
N LEU A 39 -9.84 -4.32 0.91
CA LEU A 39 -9.23 -3.13 0.32
C LEU A 39 -9.94 -2.68 -0.98
N THR A 40 -10.78 -3.51 -1.59
CA THR A 40 -11.58 -3.13 -2.77
C THR A 40 -12.75 -2.20 -2.47
N LYS A 41 -13.26 -2.14 -1.22
CA LYS A 41 -14.43 -1.31 -0.90
C LYS A 41 -14.07 -0.22 0.10
N SER A 42 -14.37 1.01 -0.29
CA SER A 42 -14.46 2.25 0.50
C SER A 42 -14.73 2.14 2.00
N GLY A 43 -13.84 1.59 2.84
CA GLY A 43 -14.08 1.53 4.29
C GLY A 43 -13.82 2.89 4.95
N PRO A 44 -14.45 3.18 6.10
CA PRO A 44 -14.21 4.42 6.84
C PRO A 44 -12.77 4.54 7.39
N GLY A 45 -11.99 3.45 7.37
CA GLY A 45 -10.65 3.36 7.94
C GLY A 45 -10.59 2.32 9.05
N VAL A 46 -9.40 2.14 9.63
CA VAL A 46 -9.20 1.38 10.87
C VAL A 46 -9.23 2.32 12.09
N PRO A 47 -9.45 1.83 13.33
CA PRO A 47 -9.27 2.62 14.54
C PRO A 47 -7.83 3.08 14.75
N SER A 48 -7.62 4.21 15.44
CA SER A 48 -6.28 4.67 15.85
C SER A 48 -5.54 3.61 16.66
N GLY A 49 -4.23 3.49 16.43
CA GLY A 49 -3.37 2.51 17.12
C GLY A 49 -3.54 1.06 16.64
N THR A 50 -4.33 0.79 15.58
CA THR A 50 -4.46 -0.58 15.03
C THR A 50 -3.15 -1.09 14.43
N TRP A 51 -2.38 -0.21 13.79
CA TRP A 51 -1.06 -0.50 13.21
C TRP A 51 -0.02 0.48 13.74
N PRO A 52 0.38 0.39 15.03
CA PRO A 52 1.16 1.45 15.68
C PRO A 52 2.61 1.55 15.16
N GLY A 53 3.09 0.56 14.42
CA GLY A 53 4.39 0.59 13.76
C GLY A 53 4.38 1.04 12.30
N ILE A 54 3.22 1.31 11.69
CA ILE A 54 3.16 1.80 10.31
C ILE A 54 3.46 3.29 10.27
N VAL A 55 4.23 3.72 9.27
CA VAL A 55 4.57 5.14 9.06
C VAL A 55 4.26 5.59 7.65
N SER A 56 3.95 6.86 7.48
CA SER A 56 3.75 7.51 6.19
C SER A 56 4.96 8.37 5.86
N ILE A 57 5.64 8.06 4.77
CA ILE A 57 6.75 8.84 4.23
C ILE A 57 6.17 9.86 3.25
N GLN A 58 6.37 11.14 3.54
CA GLN A 58 5.80 12.24 2.76
C GLN A 58 6.90 13.08 2.12
N ALA A 59 6.63 13.60 0.93
CA ALA A 59 7.48 14.55 0.23
C ALA A 59 6.73 15.88 0.06
N THR A 60 7.37 16.97 0.42
CA THR A 60 6.85 18.32 0.16
C THR A 60 7.37 18.82 -1.18
N LEU A 61 6.44 19.03 -2.12
CA LEU A 61 6.67 19.56 -3.45
C LEU A 61 6.01 20.94 -3.57
N GLU A 62 6.22 21.64 -4.68
CA GLU A 62 5.69 23.00 -4.89
C GLU A 62 4.16 23.09 -4.79
N ASN A 63 3.46 21.99 -5.11
CA ASN A 63 2.00 21.91 -5.07
C ASN A 63 1.44 21.27 -3.79
N GLY A 64 2.27 21.09 -2.75
CA GLY A 64 1.87 20.57 -1.45
C GLY A 64 2.62 19.31 -1.01
N THR A 65 2.16 18.74 0.10
CA THR A 65 2.75 17.56 0.73
C THR A 65 2.00 16.31 0.32
N TRP A 66 2.74 15.29 -0.11
CA TRP A 66 2.18 14.05 -0.65
C TRP A 66 2.68 12.84 0.11
N HIS A 67 1.77 11.93 0.44
CA HIS A 67 2.13 10.57 0.85
C HIS A 67 2.77 9.84 -0.33
N MET A 68 4.05 9.51 -0.19
CA MET A 68 4.81 8.81 -1.22
C MET A 68 4.76 7.32 -1.00
N CYS A 69 5.05 6.89 0.23
CA CYS A 69 5.17 5.48 0.58
C CYS A 69 4.87 5.22 2.05
N SER A 70 4.59 3.95 2.35
CA SER A 70 4.55 3.46 3.72
C SER A 70 5.91 2.90 4.15
N GLY A 71 6.12 2.81 5.46
CA GLY A 71 7.22 2.08 6.06
C GLY A 71 6.81 1.47 7.39
N ALA A 72 7.74 0.78 8.04
CA ALA A 72 7.60 0.30 9.40
C ALA A 72 8.70 0.85 10.30
N LEU A 73 8.30 1.36 11.46
CA LEU A 73 9.20 1.77 12.51
C LEU A 73 9.79 0.53 13.18
N ILE A 74 11.06 0.22 12.96
CA ILE A 74 11.71 -1.00 13.48
C ILE A 74 12.65 -0.72 14.67
N HIS A 75 12.92 0.57 14.91
CA HIS A 75 13.69 1.11 16.02
C HIS A 75 13.20 2.54 16.27
N PRO A 76 13.36 3.13 17.47
CA PRO A 76 12.96 4.52 17.74
C PRO A 76 13.50 5.56 16.75
N GLN A 77 14.57 5.24 16.01
CA GLN A 77 15.18 6.14 15.03
C GLN A 77 15.35 5.51 13.64
N TRP A 78 14.80 4.31 13.40
CA TRP A 78 14.92 3.63 12.11
C TRP A 78 13.58 3.16 11.55
N VAL A 79 13.36 3.53 10.30
CA VAL A 79 12.22 3.07 9.50
C VAL A 79 12.70 2.16 8.40
N LEU A 80 12.10 0.98 8.31
CA LEU A 80 12.22 0.07 7.18
C LEU A 80 11.20 0.41 6.10
N THR A 81 11.65 0.51 4.86
CA THR A 81 10.79 0.83 3.73
C THR A 81 11.39 0.21 2.45
N VAL A 82 10.87 0.61 1.30
CA VAL A 82 11.22 0.08 -0.02
C VAL A 82 12.06 1.08 -0.79
N ALA A 83 13.09 0.59 -1.47
CA ALA A 83 14.05 1.41 -2.20
C ALA A 83 13.43 2.21 -3.35
N HIS A 84 12.44 1.64 -4.04
CA HIS A 84 11.84 2.25 -5.22
C HIS A 84 11.18 3.61 -4.95
N CYS A 85 10.73 3.87 -3.72
CA CYS A 85 10.20 5.18 -3.32
C CYS A 85 11.21 6.30 -3.53
N PHE A 86 12.49 5.96 -3.45
CA PHE A 86 13.61 6.89 -3.54
C PHE A 86 14.37 6.77 -4.86
N PHE A 87 13.74 6.20 -5.89
CA PHE A 87 14.32 6.26 -7.24
C PHE A 87 14.21 7.70 -7.76
N ARG A 88 15.32 8.44 -7.74
CA ARG A 88 15.39 9.89 -8.02
C ARG A 88 14.53 10.71 -7.04
N PRO A 89 14.86 10.73 -5.74
CA PRO A 89 13.99 11.29 -4.71
C PRO A 89 13.92 12.83 -4.73
N GLY A 90 14.70 13.48 -5.59
CA GLY A 90 14.98 14.90 -5.48
C GLY A 90 15.77 15.20 -4.20
N ASP A 91 15.42 16.29 -3.52
CA ASP A 91 15.99 16.66 -2.24
C ASP A 91 15.25 15.96 -1.09
N ILE A 92 15.93 14.99 -0.46
CA ILE A 92 15.42 14.20 0.67
C ILE A 92 15.23 15.05 1.94
N SER A 93 15.87 16.21 2.05
CA SER A 93 15.69 17.11 3.20
C SER A 93 14.28 17.69 3.31
N ARG A 94 13.53 17.66 2.20
CA ARG A 94 12.11 18.08 2.13
C ARG A 94 11.13 16.95 2.41
N TRP A 95 11.63 15.79 2.84
CA TRP A 95 10.82 14.63 3.15
C TRP A 95 10.71 14.44 4.66
N GLU A 96 9.55 13.94 5.06
CA GLU A 96 9.18 13.75 6.47
C GLU A 96 8.56 12.37 6.67
N VAL A 97 8.69 11.86 7.88
CA VAL A 97 8.05 10.63 8.33
C VAL A 97 6.96 11.02 9.32
N VAL A 98 5.72 10.65 8.99
CA VAL A 98 4.52 10.80 9.82
C VAL A 98 4.24 9.48 10.52
N ILE A 99 4.14 9.52 11.85
CA ILE A 99 4.12 8.34 12.72
C ILE A 99 2.89 8.44 13.65
N GLY A 100 2.18 7.34 13.86
CA GLY A 100 0.95 7.29 14.67
C GLY A 100 -0.33 7.75 13.97
N ALA A 101 -0.27 8.19 12.71
CA ALA A 101 -1.42 8.72 11.99
C ALA A 101 -2.33 7.63 11.39
N THR A 102 -3.64 7.72 11.64
CA THR A 102 -4.65 6.85 10.99
C THR A 102 -5.42 7.58 9.89
N ASP A 103 -5.44 8.91 9.94
CA ASP A 103 -5.96 9.81 8.89
C ASP A 103 -4.89 10.85 8.56
N LEU A 104 -4.42 10.87 7.32
CA LEU A 104 -3.40 11.83 6.87
C LEU A 104 -4.00 13.16 6.40
N THR A 105 -5.32 13.22 6.17
CA THR A 105 -6.02 14.46 5.86
C THR A 105 -6.30 15.27 7.12
N GLN A 106 -6.58 14.60 8.23
CA GLN A 106 -6.75 15.21 9.55
C GLN A 106 -5.97 14.41 10.61
N PRO A 107 -4.64 14.63 10.69
CA PRO A 107 -3.80 13.98 11.69
C PRO A 107 -4.29 14.28 13.12
N GLY A 108 -4.34 13.24 13.96
CA GLY A 108 -4.72 13.37 15.37
C GLY A 108 -3.59 13.92 16.24
N PRO A 109 -3.87 14.24 17.52
CA PRO A 109 -2.87 14.75 18.46
C PRO A 109 -1.77 13.75 18.82
N GLU A 110 -1.97 12.46 18.55
CA GLU A 110 -0.99 11.39 18.75
C GLU A 110 0.14 11.37 17.73
N VAL A 111 0.02 12.17 16.66
CA VAL A 111 0.91 12.09 15.51
C VAL A 111 2.24 12.78 15.77
N GLU A 112 3.31 12.08 15.43
CA GLU A 112 4.66 12.61 15.46
C GLU A 112 5.23 12.78 14.05
N LEU A 113 5.90 13.91 13.83
CA LEU A 113 6.64 14.21 12.59
C LEU A 113 8.14 14.11 12.86
N ARG A 114 8.87 13.50 11.93
CA ARG A 114 10.34 13.43 11.96
C ARG A 114 10.94 13.68 10.59
N HIS A 115 11.95 14.54 10.53
CA HIS A 115 12.77 14.69 9.35
C HIS A 115 13.68 13.48 9.14
N ILE A 116 14.05 13.24 7.87
CA ILE A 116 14.98 12.19 7.48
C ILE A 116 16.41 12.73 7.59
N ARG A 117 17.23 12.10 8.43
CA ARG A 117 18.67 12.40 8.56
C ARG A 117 19.49 11.69 7.50
N ARG A 118 19.17 10.42 7.23
CA ARG A 118 19.91 9.59 6.28
C ARG A 118 19.00 8.58 5.60
N LEU A 119 19.16 8.44 4.29
CA LEU A 119 18.57 7.38 3.49
C LEU A 119 19.66 6.36 3.14
N LEU A 120 19.42 5.08 3.46
CA LEU A 120 20.28 3.97 3.11
C LEU A 120 19.51 3.03 2.18
N VAL A 121 19.75 3.16 0.88
CA VAL A 121 19.25 2.21 -0.12
C VAL A 121 20.14 0.97 -0.12
N HIS A 122 19.54 -0.21 -0.24
CA HIS A 122 20.30 -1.46 -0.35
C HIS A 122 21.31 -1.39 -1.51
N GLN A 123 22.58 -1.72 -1.24
CA GLN A 123 23.69 -1.54 -2.18
C GLN A 123 23.53 -2.32 -3.49
N HIS A 124 22.75 -3.40 -3.45
CA HIS A 124 22.45 -4.25 -4.61
C HIS A 124 21.01 -4.05 -5.14
N TYR A 125 20.37 -2.91 -4.88
CA TYR A 125 19.05 -2.61 -5.43
C TYR A 125 19.11 -2.51 -6.97
N VAL A 126 18.21 -3.23 -7.65
CA VAL A 126 18.09 -3.20 -9.12
C VAL A 126 16.69 -2.74 -9.49
N ALA A 127 16.58 -1.48 -9.94
CA ALA A 127 15.30 -0.84 -10.21
C ALA A 127 14.46 -1.55 -11.28
N THR A 128 15.09 -2.02 -12.37
CA THR A 128 14.40 -2.67 -13.49
C THR A 128 13.74 -4.00 -13.12
N ALA A 129 14.28 -4.70 -12.12
CA ALA A 129 13.78 -5.98 -11.64
C ALA A 129 13.14 -5.89 -10.25
N ALA A 130 13.05 -4.69 -9.67
CA ALA A 130 12.69 -4.47 -8.27
C ALA A 130 13.42 -5.41 -7.28
N ARG A 131 14.65 -5.82 -7.60
CA ARG A 131 15.43 -6.75 -6.77
C ARG A 131 16.06 -6.00 -5.61
N ASN A 132 16.07 -6.60 -4.42
CA ASN A 132 16.55 -5.98 -3.19
C ASN A 132 15.88 -4.62 -2.94
N ASN A 133 14.56 -4.55 -3.15
CA ASN A 133 13.76 -3.34 -3.03
C ASN A 133 13.51 -2.96 -1.56
N ILE A 134 14.59 -2.69 -0.84
CA ILE A 134 14.60 -2.42 0.60
C ILE A 134 15.50 -1.22 0.89
N ALA A 135 15.06 -0.36 1.80
CA ALA A 135 15.80 0.81 2.25
C ALA A 135 15.53 1.08 3.73
N LEU A 136 16.49 1.76 4.36
CA LEU A 136 16.36 2.25 5.73
C LEU A 136 16.39 3.77 5.74
N LEU A 137 15.53 4.36 6.56
CA LEU A 137 15.57 5.78 6.90
C LEU A 137 16.02 5.93 8.34
N GLU A 138 17.05 6.74 8.55
CA GLU A 138 17.44 7.22 9.87
C GLU A 138 16.70 8.52 10.16
N LEU A 139 15.93 8.56 11.24
CA LEU A 139 15.21 9.75 11.68
C LEU A 139 16.19 10.75 12.31
N ALA A 140 15.91 12.05 12.17
CA ALA A 140 16.74 13.10 12.76
C ALA A 140 16.72 13.10 14.30
N GLN A 141 15.61 12.64 14.87
CA GLN A 141 15.42 12.47 16.31
C GLN A 141 14.64 11.17 16.54
N PRO A 142 14.89 10.47 17.67
CA PRO A 142 14.10 9.29 18.00
C PRO A 142 12.63 9.65 18.26
N VAL A 143 11.75 8.66 18.16
CA VAL A 143 10.36 8.73 18.60
C VAL A 143 10.18 8.00 19.92
N GLU A 144 9.24 8.48 20.72
CA GLU A 144 8.85 7.84 21.97
C GLU A 144 7.69 6.87 21.71
N CYS A 145 7.71 5.71 22.36
CA CYS A 145 6.62 4.75 22.20
C CYS A 145 5.39 5.19 22.99
N SER A 146 4.21 4.91 22.42
CA SER A 146 2.90 5.18 23.00
C SER A 146 1.90 4.11 22.57
N ASP A 147 0.63 4.27 22.94
CA ASP A 147 -0.45 3.40 22.45
C ASP A 147 -0.65 3.49 20.92
N TYR A 148 -0.14 4.55 20.29
CA TYR A 148 -0.28 4.81 18.85
C TYR A 148 1.03 4.64 18.08
N ILE A 149 2.17 4.59 18.77
CA ILE A 149 3.51 4.48 18.19
C ILE A 149 4.25 3.33 18.86
N GLN A 150 4.48 2.25 18.11
CA GLN A 150 5.22 1.08 18.60
C GLN A 150 6.15 0.55 17.53
N LEU A 151 7.16 -0.21 17.95
CA LEU A 151 8.10 -0.82 17.03
C LEU A 151 7.49 -2.06 16.38
N ALA A 152 7.63 -2.19 15.06
CA ALA A 152 7.36 -3.41 14.34
C ALA A 152 8.50 -4.43 14.54
N CYS A 153 8.13 -5.70 14.69
CA CYS A 153 9.10 -6.78 14.75
C CYS A 153 9.77 -7.00 13.39
N VAL A 154 11.08 -7.22 13.41
CA VAL A 154 11.84 -7.71 12.25
C VAL A 154 12.16 -9.18 12.48
N PRO A 155 11.73 -10.09 11.60
CA PRO A 155 12.02 -11.50 11.78
C PRO A 155 13.50 -11.79 11.54
N ASP A 156 14.04 -12.74 12.28
CA ASP A 156 15.34 -13.32 11.99
C ASP A 156 15.24 -14.46 10.96
N SER A 157 16.39 -15.00 10.55
CA SER A 157 16.48 -16.04 9.53
C SER A 157 15.89 -17.41 9.93
N SER A 158 15.54 -17.61 11.20
CA SER A 158 14.90 -18.84 11.69
C SER A 158 13.39 -18.89 11.45
N LEU A 159 12.78 -17.76 11.05
CA LEU A 159 11.34 -17.71 10.81
C LEU A 159 10.94 -18.62 9.65
N ALA A 160 10.10 -19.60 9.94
CA ALA A 160 9.46 -20.45 8.95
C ALA A 160 8.31 -19.71 8.25
N VAL A 161 8.66 -18.84 7.28
CA VAL A 161 7.69 -18.05 6.51
C VAL A 161 6.53 -18.90 5.94
N PRO A 162 6.74 -20.11 5.38
CA PRO A 162 5.65 -20.94 4.87
C PRO A 162 4.59 -21.35 5.91
N GLU A 163 4.93 -21.29 7.21
CA GLU A 163 4.01 -21.66 8.29
C GLU A 163 3.05 -20.51 8.69
N LEU A 164 3.27 -19.30 8.15
CA LEU A 164 2.42 -18.14 8.42
C LEU A 164 1.07 -18.29 7.72
N LYS A 165 0.01 -18.45 8.52
CA LYS A 165 -1.34 -18.73 8.02
C LYS A 165 -2.17 -17.49 7.69
N THR A 166 -1.87 -16.36 8.33
CA THR A 166 -2.64 -15.12 8.19
C THR A 166 -1.68 -13.96 8.20
N CYS A 167 -1.76 -13.15 7.16
CA CYS A 167 -1.00 -11.92 7.03
C CYS A 167 -1.96 -10.77 6.81
N TYR A 168 -1.49 -9.55 7.07
CA TYR A 168 -2.24 -8.34 6.81
C TYR A 168 -1.39 -7.42 5.94
N ILE A 169 -2.08 -6.66 5.10
CA ILE A 169 -1.52 -5.53 4.39
C ILE A 169 -2.24 -4.29 4.91
N ALA A 170 -1.49 -3.23 5.19
CA ALA A 170 -2.03 -1.97 5.67
C ALA A 170 -1.38 -0.80 4.94
N GLY A 171 -2.15 0.26 4.72
CA GLY A 171 -1.70 1.45 4.01
C GLY A 171 -2.81 2.47 3.81
N TRP A 172 -2.43 3.70 3.48
CA TRP A 172 -3.39 4.79 3.31
C TRP A 172 -3.94 4.84 1.90
N ARG A 173 -5.24 5.12 1.79
CA ARG A 173 -5.89 5.36 0.49
C ARG A 173 -7.01 6.38 0.60
N ALA A 174 -7.40 6.94 -0.55
CA ALA A 174 -8.56 7.79 -0.67
C ALA A 174 -9.84 7.04 -0.24
N ALA A 175 -10.45 7.49 0.84
CA ALA A 175 -11.77 7.13 1.31
C ALA A 175 -12.78 8.21 0.86
N PRO A 176 -14.04 7.83 0.56
CA PRO A 176 -15.11 8.78 0.33
C PRO A 176 -15.18 9.74 1.52
N GLY A 177 -15.16 11.05 1.26
CA GLY A 177 -15.39 12.02 2.30
C GLY A 177 -16.78 11.81 2.91
N SER A 178 -16.89 11.95 4.23
CA SER A 178 -18.18 12.39 4.78
C SER A 178 -18.47 13.75 4.15
N GLY A 179 -19.72 14.04 3.77
CA GLY A 179 -20.11 15.18 2.92
C GLY A 179 -19.82 16.60 3.45
N GLN A 180 -18.88 16.75 4.38
CA GLN A 180 -18.47 17.97 5.07
C GLN A 180 -16.98 18.33 4.83
N SER A 181 -16.18 17.52 4.12
CA SER A 181 -14.76 17.85 3.82
C SER A 181 -14.50 18.02 2.32
N PRO A 182 -13.73 19.06 1.91
CA PRO A 182 -13.36 19.28 0.52
C PRO A 182 -12.24 18.31 0.11
N GLY A 183 -12.63 17.11 -0.32
CA GLY A 183 -11.73 16.12 -0.93
C GLY A 183 -11.82 14.71 -0.31
N PRO A 184 -11.24 13.71 -1.00
CA PRO A 184 -11.18 12.35 -0.47
C PRO A 184 -10.25 12.31 0.75
N ARG A 185 -10.75 11.71 1.83
CA ARG A 185 -10.03 11.56 3.10
C ARG A 185 -8.97 10.47 2.94
N LEU A 186 -7.73 10.68 3.37
CA LEU A 186 -6.64 9.70 3.21
C LEU A 186 -6.51 8.86 4.49
N ALA A 187 -7.39 7.85 4.61
CA ALA A 187 -7.52 7.00 5.79
C ALA A 187 -6.70 5.71 5.65
N LEU A 188 -6.13 5.25 6.76
CA LEU A 188 -5.45 3.97 6.88
C LEU A 188 -6.47 2.83 6.73
N GLN A 189 -6.14 1.86 5.89
CA GLN A 189 -6.95 0.68 5.65
C GLN A 189 -6.10 -0.55 5.90
N GLU A 190 -6.78 -1.67 6.13
CA GLU A 190 -6.16 -2.98 6.22
C GLU A 190 -6.92 -3.98 5.35
N ALA A 191 -6.23 -5.06 4.98
CA ALA A 191 -6.91 -6.27 4.56
C ALA A 191 -6.14 -7.52 4.98
N LYS A 192 -6.92 -8.56 5.28
CA LYS A 192 -6.40 -9.89 5.56
C LYS A 192 -6.05 -10.62 4.26
N VAL A 193 -4.80 -11.06 4.16
CA VAL A 193 -4.27 -11.86 3.04
C VAL A 193 -3.68 -13.17 3.56
N ARG A 194 -3.35 -14.07 2.63
CA ARG A 194 -2.70 -15.35 2.92
C ARG A 194 -1.46 -15.46 2.07
N LEU A 195 -0.42 -16.09 2.60
CA LEU A 195 0.71 -16.48 1.77
C LEU A 195 0.24 -17.45 0.70
N MET A 196 0.74 -17.22 -0.51
CA MET A 196 0.49 -18.05 -1.66
C MET A 196 1.74 -18.87 -1.96
N ASP A 197 1.52 -20.08 -2.47
CA ASP A 197 2.60 -20.92 -2.93
C ASP A 197 3.42 -20.21 -4.02
N ALA A 198 4.75 -20.21 -3.85
CA ALA A 198 5.66 -19.51 -4.74
C ALA A 198 5.65 -20.11 -6.15
N GLN A 199 5.44 -21.42 -6.30
CA GLN A 199 5.37 -22.06 -7.62
C GLN A 199 4.09 -21.64 -8.36
N LEU A 200 2.96 -21.59 -7.64
CA LEU A 200 1.71 -21.07 -8.18
C LEU A 200 1.86 -19.61 -8.63
N CYS A 201 2.44 -18.76 -7.78
CA CYS A 201 2.68 -17.36 -8.15
C CYS A 201 3.68 -17.22 -9.29
N ASN A 202 4.70 -18.06 -9.37
CA ASN A 202 5.68 -18.00 -10.46
C ASN A 202 5.25 -18.75 -11.73
N SER A 203 4.03 -19.29 -11.77
CA SER A 203 3.50 -19.95 -12.96
C SER A 203 3.32 -18.97 -14.12
N SER A 204 3.24 -19.51 -15.34
CA SER A 204 3.07 -18.74 -16.59
C SER A 204 1.82 -17.84 -16.62
N ARG A 205 0.81 -18.14 -15.78
CA ARG A 205 -0.40 -17.33 -15.65
C ARG A 205 -0.17 -16.01 -14.88
N TRP A 206 0.85 -15.95 -14.04
CA TRP A 206 1.09 -14.85 -13.10
C TRP A 206 2.46 -14.23 -13.39
N TYR A 207 3.50 -14.52 -12.58
CA TYR A 207 4.82 -13.90 -12.74
C TYR A 207 5.70 -14.56 -13.81
N GLY A 208 5.33 -15.72 -14.35
CA GLY A 208 5.98 -16.30 -15.53
C GLY A 208 7.49 -16.52 -15.41
N GLY A 209 7.97 -16.91 -14.23
CA GLY A 209 9.40 -17.09 -13.94
C GLY A 209 10.10 -15.85 -13.36
N ALA A 210 9.44 -14.68 -13.32
CA ALA A 210 10.05 -13.45 -12.83
C ALA A 210 10.15 -13.34 -11.29
N LEU A 211 9.46 -14.21 -10.54
CA LEU A 211 9.49 -14.19 -9.08
C LEU A 211 10.86 -14.67 -8.55
N HIS A 212 11.50 -13.85 -7.73
CA HIS A 212 12.80 -14.18 -7.13
C HIS A 212 12.60 -15.04 -5.86
N PRO A 213 13.58 -15.89 -5.48
CA PRO A 213 13.48 -16.70 -4.25
C PRO A 213 13.34 -15.90 -2.94
N GLN A 214 13.64 -14.59 -2.97
CA GLN A 214 13.52 -13.68 -1.83
C GLN A 214 12.16 -12.96 -1.79
N ASP A 215 11.31 -13.17 -2.79
CA ASP A 215 10.00 -12.53 -2.88
C ASP A 215 8.93 -13.39 -2.20
N LEU A 216 7.97 -12.71 -1.58
CA LEU A 216 6.78 -13.35 -1.01
C LEU A 216 5.55 -12.99 -1.83
N CYS A 217 4.68 -13.98 -2.03
CA CYS A 217 3.41 -13.78 -2.70
C CYS A 217 2.29 -13.90 -1.66
N ALA A 218 1.38 -12.93 -1.63
CA ALA A 218 0.23 -12.97 -0.75
C ALA A 218 -1.03 -12.46 -1.44
N GLY A 219 -2.15 -13.10 -1.16
CA GLY A 219 -3.43 -12.75 -1.75
C GLY A 219 -4.37 -13.94 -1.85
N TYR A 220 -5.26 -13.89 -2.84
CA TYR A 220 -6.23 -14.94 -3.11
C TYR A 220 -6.20 -15.30 -4.60
N PRO A 221 -6.14 -16.59 -4.98
CA PRO A 221 -6.07 -17.01 -6.38
C PRO A 221 -7.22 -16.51 -7.27
N ARG A 222 -8.37 -16.19 -6.68
CA ARG A 222 -9.55 -15.65 -7.38
C ARG A 222 -9.55 -14.12 -7.48
N GLY A 223 -8.50 -13.46 -7.00
CA GLY A 223 -8.44 -12.00 -6.87
C GLY A 223 -9.37 -11.48 -5.77
N GLY A 224 -9.73 -10.20 -5.87
CA GLY A 224 -10.50 -9.50 -4.85
C GLY A 224 -9.60 -8.55 -4.06
N ILE A 225 -9.10 -8.98 -2.91
CA ILE A 225 -8.25 -8.16 -2.05
C ILE A 225 -6.89 -7.93 -2.71
N ASP A 226 -6.54 -6.65 -2.94
CA ASP A 226 -5.28 -6.23 -3.56
C ASP A 226 -4.80 -4.88 -2.99
N THR A 227 -3.50 -4.64 -3.09
CA THR A 227 -2.82 -3.37 -2.79
C THR A 227 -2.94 -2.36 -3.94
N CYS A 228 -3.24 -2.81 -5.16
CA CYS A 228 -3.36 -1.93 -6.31
C CYS A 228 -4.53 -0.95 -6.14
N GLN A 229 -4.23 0.35 -6.20
CA GLN A 229 -5.26 1.34 -6.47
C GLN A 229 -5.80 1.05 -7.87
N VAL A 230 -7.05 0.58 -7.96
CA VAL A 230 -7.79 0.67 -9.21
C VAL A 230 -8.04 2.16 -9.44
N ARG A 231 -7.09 2.86 -10.06
CA ARG A 231 -7.43 4.11 -10.74
C ARG A 231 -8.41 3.69 -11.81
N ALA A 232 -9.69 4.01 -11.61
CA ALA A 232 -10.69 3.84 -12.63
C ALA A 232 -10.30 4.70 -13.84
N TRP A 233 -9.51 4.15 -14.75
CA TRP A 233 -9.47 4.59 -16.14
C TRP A 233 -10.78 4.12 -16.78
N ALA A 234 -11.88 4.76 -16.38
CA ALA A 234 -13.13 4.70 -17.12
C ALA A 234 -12.96 5.53 -18.39
N GLN A 235 -12.24 5.00 -19.37
CA GLN A 235 -12.31 5.38 -20.78
C GLN A 235 -11.54 4.33 -21.60
N GLY A 236 -12.27 3.52 -22.37
CA GLY A 236 -11.69 2.98 -23.61
C GLY A 236 -11.66 1.47 -23.86
N HIS A 237 -12.32 0.62 -23.07
CA HIS A 237 -12.54 -0.78 -23.48
C HIS A 237 -14.03 -1.08 -23.64
N ARG A 238 -14.57 -0.70 -24.80
CA ARG A 238 -15.80 -1.33 -25.30
C ARG A 238 -15.45 -2.77 -25.68
N ASP A 239 -16.17 -3.71 -25.09
CA ASP A 239 -16.20 -5.09 -25.53
C ASP A 239 -16.65 -5.15 -27.00
N PRO A 240 -15.83 -5.67 -27.94
CA PRO A 240 -16.20 -5.77 -29.35
C PRO A 240 -17.32 -6.78 -29.62
N ARG A 241 -17.85 -7.48 -28.59
CA ARG A 241 -18.96 -8.44 -28.70
C ARG A 241 -20.26 -8.01 -28.04
N ALA A 242 -20.35 -6.80 -27.49
CA ALA A 242 -21.61 -6.30 -26.96
C ALA A 242 -22.53 -5.81 -28.09
N PRO A 243 -23.77 -6.34 -28.23
CA PRO A 243 -24.73 -5.84 -29.22
C PRO A 243 -25.10 -4.37 -28.94
N ASN A 244 -25.12 -3.56 -29.99
CA ASN A 244 -25.48 -2.14 -29.94
C ASN A 244 -26.96 -1.96 -29.56
N THR A 245 -27.25 -1.88 -28.27
CA THR A 245 -28.49 -1.28 -27.79
C THR A 245 -28.18 0.13 -27.29
N ALA A 246 -28.52 1.13 -28.11
CA ALA A 246 -28.45 2.53 -27.72
C ALA A 246 -29.46 2.80 -26.58
N PRO A 247 -29.08 3.47 -25.48
CA PRO A 247 -30.03 3.95 -24.50
C PRO A 247 -30.79 5.14 -25.10
N SER A 248 -32.11 5.01 -25.24
CA SER A 248 -33.02 6.11 -25.54
C SER A 248 -32.96 7.16 -24.44
N ASN A 249 -32.60 8.39 -24.80
CA ASN A 249 -32.58 9.55 -23.90
C ASN A 249 -34.00 10.15 -23.80
N PRO A 250 -34.63 10.23 -22.61
CA PRO A 250 -35.89 10.93 -22.46
C PRO A 250 -35.62 12.32 -21.87
N GLN A 251 -35.48 13.35 -22.72
CA GLN A 251 -35.79 14.74 -22.37
C GLN A 251 -35.60 15.68 -23.57
N THR A 252 -36.69 15.95 -24.29
CA THR A 252 -36.99 17.25 -24.92
C THR A 252 -38.43 17.21 -25.43
N GLN A 253 -39.38 17.80 -24.70
CA GLN A 253 -40.55 18.40 -25.31
C GLN A 253 -40.80 19.76 -24.66
N HIS A 254 -40.75 20.78 -25.52
CA HIS A 254 -41.07 22.17 -25.29
C HIS A 254 -42.59 22.37 -25.08
N ARG A 255 -42.92 23.46 -24.40
CA ARG A 255 -44.24 24.08 -24.22
C ARG A 255 -44.99 24.37 -25.53
N ASP A 256 -46.31 24.12 -25.47
CA ASP A 256 -47.48 24.93 -25.88
C ASP A 256 -47.73 25.26 -27.37
N PRO A 257 -48.99 25.48 -27.81
CA PRO A 257 -50.21 25.73 -27.04
C PRO A 257 -51.28 24.62 -27.06
#